data_AF-A0AAD0X110-F1
#
_entry.id   AF-A0AAD0X110-F1
#
_cell.length_a   1.000
_cell.length_b   1.000
_cell.length_c   1.000
_cell.angle_alpha   90.00
_cell.angle_beta   90.00
_cell.angle_gamma   90.00
#
_symmetry.space_group_name_H-M   'P 1'
#
loop_
_entity.id
_entity.type
_entity.pdbx_description
1 polymer ?
#
loop_
_entity_poly.entity_id
_entity_poly.type
_entity_poly.pdbx_seq_one_letter_code
_entity_poly.pdbx_strand_id
1 'polypeptide(L)' 'MDIQTETLSDEELVAITGYRLPSLQIKWLAKNGWQYALTGARRPVVGRVYARLKLAGVKPSSSNAVAEPWSLDLSRVG' A
#
# COMPACT_ATOMS: atom_id res chain seq x y z
N MET A 1 -12.33 -12.90 1.42
CA MET A 1 -11.42 -11.87 0.87
C MET A 1 -10.02 -12.25 1.27
N ASP A 2 -9.16 -12.52 0.29
CA ASP A 2 -7.79 -12.95 0.53
C ASP A 2 -6.90 -11.71 0.76
N ILE A 3 -6.50 -11.45 2.00
CA ILE A 3 -5.67 -10.29 2.38
C ILE A 3 -4.31 -10.26 1.64
N GLN A 4 -3.88 -11.42 1.13
CA GLN A 4 -2.69 -11.60 0.30
C GLN A 4 -2.84 -10.94 -1.08
N THR A 5 -4.06 -10.63 -1.54
CA THR A 5 -4.30 -9.90 -2.79
C THR A 5 -4.10 -8.39 -2.61
N GLU A 6 -4.40 -7.87 -1.41
CA GLU A 6 -4.37 -6.42 -1.15
C GLU A 6 -3.04 -5.94 -0.53
N THR A 7 -2.28 -6.84 0.08
CA THR A 7 -0.96 -6.56 0.70
C THR A 7 0.18 -7.27 -0.06
N LEU A 8 1.39 -6.72 0.04
CA LEU A 8 2.58 -7.36 -0.51
C LEU A 8 2.92 -8.64 0.26
N SER A 9 3.29 -9.68 -0.46
CA SER A 9 3.85 -10.90 0.10
C SER A 9 5.27 -10.68 0.64
N ASP A 10 5.77 -11.62 1.43
CA ASP A 10 7.15 -11.58 1.94
C ASP A 10 8.15 -11.57 0.78
N GLU A 11 7.90 -12.34 -0.28
CA GLU A 11 8.74 -12.40 -1.48
C GLU A 11 8.77 -11.08 -2.24
N GLU A 12 7.62 -10.43 -2.42
CA GLU A 12 7.54 -9.10 -3.06
C GLU A 12 8.27 -8.04 -2.23
N LEU A 13 8.13 -8.08 -0.90
CA LEU A 13 8.89 -7.19 -0.01
C LEU A 13 10.39 -7.42 -0.16
N VAL A 14 10.84 -8.67 -0.21
CA VAL A 14 12.26 -9.01 -0.44
C VAL A 14 12.73 -8.51 -1.80
N ALA A 15 11.92 -8.63 -2.85
CA ALA A 15 12.26 -8.14 -4.19
C ALA A 15 12.40 -6.60 -4.24
N ILE A 16 11.55 -5.88 -3.50
CA ILE A 16 11.57 -4.41 -3.45
C ILE A 16 12.70 -3.90 -2.56
N THR A 17 12.84 -4.43 -1.33
CA THR A 17 13.80 -3.90 -0.36
C THR A 17 15.20 -4.52 -0.51
N GLY A 18 15.31 -5.69 -1.15
CA GLY A 18 16.55 -6.46 -1.27
C GLY A 18 16.99 -7.20 0.00
N TYR A 19 16.12 -7.30 1.01
CA TYR A 19 16.46 -7.86 2.33
C TYR A 19 15.42 -8.87 2.80
N ARG A 20 15.87 -9.96 3.43
CA ARG A 20 15.00 -10.96 4.09
C ARG A 20 14.72 -10.64 5.56
N LEU A 21 15.61 -9.89 6.22
CA LEU A 21 15.43 -9.56 7.64
C LEU A 21 14.38 -8.44 7.78
N PRO A 22 13.31 -8.63 8.58
CA PRO A 22 12.27 -7.60 8.76
C PRO A 22 12.81 -6.27 9.28
N SER A 23 13.82 -6.29 10.15
CA SER A 23 14.46 -5.08 10.66
C SER A 23 15.14 -4.26 9.56
N LEU A 24 15.79 -4.93 8.59
CA LEU A 24 16.42 -4.28 7.45
C LEU A 24 15.37 -3.79 6.44
N GLN A 25 14.30 -4.56 6.22
CA GLN A 25 13.16 -4.14 5.41
C GLN A 25 12.54 -2.84 5.96
N ILE A 26 12.26 -2.78 7.27
CA ILE A 26 11.72 -1.60 7.95
C ILE A 26 12.67 -0.40 7.77
N LYS A 27 13.98 -0.60 8.01
CA LYS A 27 14.98 0.47 7.85
C LYS A 27 15.03 0.99 6.42
N TRP A 28 14.95 0.10 5.43
CA TRP A 28 14.92 0.47 4.02
C TRP A 28 13.63 1.22 3.68
N LEU A 29 12.46 0.73 4.10
CA LEU A 29 11.17 1.36 3.84
C LEU A 29 11.12 2.78 4.42
N ALA A 30 11.57 2.95 5.67
CA ALA A 30 11.67 4.26 6.31
C ALA A 30 12.62 5.20 5.56
N LYS A 31 13.81 4.73 5.18
CA LYS A 31 14.80 5.52 4.44
C LYS A 31 14.29 5.96 3.06
N ASN A 32 13.50 5.13 2.40
CA ASN A 32 12.95 5.42 1.07
C ASN A 32 11.57 6.10 1.11
N GLY A 33 11.08 6.48 2.30
CA GLY A 33 9.80 7.17 2.46
C GLY A 33 8.59 6.34 2.00
N TRP A 34 8.63 5.03 2.25
CA TRP A 34 7.51 4.14 2.04
C TRP A 34 6.59 4.15 3.26
N GLN A 35 5.29 4.15 3.02
CA GLN A 35 4.30 3.92 4.06
C GLN A 35 4.08 2.42 4.26
N TYR A 36 4.12 1.98 5.52
CA TYR A 36 3.93 0.59 5.90
C TYR A 36 3.25 0.51 7.27
N ALA A 37 2.51 -0.56 7.49
CA ALA A 37 2.00 -0.96 8.80
C ALA A 37 2.91 -2.02 9.41
N LEU A 38 2.87 -2.19 10.73
CA LEU A 38 3.57 -3.26 11.44
C LEU A 38 2.55 -4.25 11.99
N THR A 39 2.80 -5.54 11.81
CA THR A 39 2.03 -6.59 12.49
C THR A 39 2.44 -6.70 13.97
N GLY A 40 1.68 -7.46 14.77
CA GLY A 40 2.06 -7.78 16.15
C GLY A 40 3.42 -8.47 16.28
N ALA A 41 3.87 -9.18 15.24
CA ALA A 41 5.20 -9.80 15.16
C ALA A 41 6.29 -8.85 14.60
N ARG A 42 6.01 -7.55 14.49
CA ARG A 42 6.90 -6.52 13.92
C ARG A 42 7.33 -6.80 12.47
N ARG A 43 6.46 -7.42 11.68
CA ARG A 43 6.68 -7.56 10.23
C ARG A 43 6.10 -6.36 9.49
N PRO A 44 6.83 -5.77 8.52
CA PRO A 44 6.29 -4.70 7.70
C PRO A 44 5.22 -5.25 6.75
N VAL A 45 4.11 -4.52 6.63
CA VAL A 45 3.03 -4.78 5.68
C VAL A 45 2.84 -3.53 4.84
N VAL A 46 2.84 -3.71 3.52
CA VAL A 46 2.65 -2.64 2.55
C VAL A 46 1.48 -2.99 1.66
N GLY A 47 0.59 -2.03 1.41
CA GLY A 47 -0.52 -2.21 0.47
C GLY A 47 -0.01 -2.36 -0.96
N ARG A 48 -0.49 -3.37 -1.69
CA ARG A 48 -0.05 -3.64 -3.06
C ARG A 48 -0.39 -2.49 -4.01
N VAL A 49 -1.57 -1.88 -3.87
CA VAL A 49 -1.97 -0.70 -4.67
C VAL A 49 -1.04 0.48 -4.41
N TYR A 50 -0.72 0.75 -3.14
CA TYR A 50 0.24 1.79 -2.77
C TYR A 50 1.61 1.53 -3.40
N ALA A 51 2.12 0.29 -3.30
CA ALA A 51 3.40 -0.10 -3.87
C ALA A 51 3.43 0.12 -5.39
N ARG A 52 2.37 -0.28 -6.11
CA ARG A 52 2.26 -0.04 -7.56
C ARG A 52 2.29 1.44 -7.91
N LEU A 53 1.52 2.28 -7.21
CA LEU A 53 1.49 3.73 -7.45
C LEU A 53 2.87 4.35 -7.20
N LYS A 54 3.50 4.01 -6.06
CA LYS A 54 4.82 4.49 -5.67
C LYS A 54 5.90 4.08 -6.68
N LEU A 55 5.87 2.82 -7.15
CA LEU A 55 6.82 2.30 -8.14
C LEU A 55 6.61 2.89 -9.54
N ALA A 56 5.37 3.22 -9.91
CA ALA A 56 5.06 3.92 -11.16
C ALA A 56 5.51 5.40 -11.16
N GLY A 57 6.15 5.88 -10.08
CA GLY A 57 6.55 7.28 -9.93
C GLY A 57 5.39 8.23 -9.66
N VAL A 58 4.19 7.70 -9.48
CA VAL A 58 2.99 8.48 -9.16
C VAL A 58 2.97 8.69 -7.65
N LYS A 59 3.00 9.94 -7.19
CA LYS A 59 2.80 10.23 -5.77
C LYS A 59 1.35 9.84 -5.43
N PRO A 60 1.10 8.83 -4.58
CA PRO A 60 -0.25 8.51 -4.16
C PRO A 60 -0.77 9.67 -3.32
N SER A 61 -1.60 10.51 -3.93
CA SER A 61 -2.37 11.55 -3.26
C SER A 61 -3.81 11.07 -3.11
N SER A 62 -4.58 11.68 -2.21
CA SER A 62 -5.99 11.34 -1.98
C SER A 62 -6.85 11.38 -3.26
N SER A 63 -6.37 12.03 -4.32
CA SER A 63 -7.01 12.08 -5.63
C SER A 63 -6.93 10.77 -6.43
N ASN A 64 -5.98 9.88 -6.14
CA ASN A 64 -5.76 8.66 -6.94
C ASN A 64 -6.46 7.41 -6.40
N ALA A 65 -7.05 7.49 -5.21
CA ALA A 65 -7.64 6.33 -4.53
C ALA A 65 -9.13 6.12 -4.84
N VAL A 66 -9.79 7.09 -5.46
CA VAL A 66 -11.24 7.06 -5.74
C VAL A 66 -11.42 7.26 -7.23
N ALA A 67 -11.72 6.18 -7.95
CA ALA A 67 -11.98 6.26 -9.39
C ALA A 67 -13.22 7.10 -9.69
N GLU A 68 -14.28 7.06 -8.86
CA GLU A 68 -15.37 8.04 -8.86
C GLU A 68 -16.04 8.05 -7.47
N PRO A 69 -16.25 9.22 -6.83
CA PRO A 69 -17.11 9.27 -5.66
C PRO A 69 -18.54 8.95 -6.10
N TRP A 70 -19.10 7.85 -5.58
CA TRP A 70 -20.53 7.54 -5.77
C TRP A 70 -21.38 8.74 -5.34
N SER A 71 -22.02 9.40 -6.31
CA SER A 71 -22.93 10.52 -6.07
C SER A 71 -24.37 10.03 -6.16
N LEU A 72 -25.10 10.09 -5.05
CA LEU A 72 -26.52 9.77 -5.00
C LEU A 72 -27.35 11.00 -5.44
N ASP A 73 -27.96 10.92 -6.62
CA ASP A 73 -28.86 11.97 -7.12
C ASP A 73 -30.26 11.79 -6.54
N LEU A 74 -30.67 12.71 -5.66
CA LEU A 74 -31.99 12.77 -5.03
C LEU A 74 -32.92 13.79 -5.70
N SER A 75 -32.56 14.33 -6.86
CA SER A 75 -33.35 15.35 -7.58
C SER A 75 -34.78 14.93 -7.94
N ARG A 76 -35.12 13.64 -7.82
CA ARG A 76 -36.43 13.06 -8.15
C ARG A 76 -37.17 12.46 -6.96
N VAL A 77 -36.69 12.65 -5.73
CA VAL A 77 -37.43 12.25 -4.52
C VAL A 77 -38.29 13.43 -4.09
N GLY A 78 -39.48 13.54 -4.66
CA GLY A 78 -40.50 14.54 -4.38
C GLY A 78 -41.86 14.08 -4.87
#